data_AF-A0A841AIB2-F1
#
_entry.id   AF-A0A841AIB2-F1
#
_cell.length_a   1.000
_cell.length_b   1.000
_cell.length_c   1.000
_cell.angle_alpha   90.00
_cell.angle_beta   90.00
_cell.angle_gamma   90.00
#
_symmetry.space_group_name_H-M   'P 1'
#
loop_
_entity.id
_entity.type
_entity.pdbx_description
1 polymer ?
#
loop_
_entity_poly.entity_id
_entity_poly.type
_entity_poly.pdbx_seq_one_letter_code
_entity_poly.pdbx_strand_id
1 'polypeptide(L)'
;MTSAQHTDPSPSRGPVSLTLGTAPKAPTSLFGPGHPGFEAERMTPESLHGEALALADAVSADLAGVRRLGVAYSGGVDSATLLALAVRALGEENVVALLGVSPSLARRERRLAHQVAAVIGVEVTEVHTHEGENPEYRKNDGARCFHCKDELFTRIGDEVVEAHALDAVAYGENADDATRHDRPGAGAATRHRVLRPLSVVGMTKSQVREVARQLSLPVADKPAAPCLASRIPFGQEVTPEKLRQIDDLEDVVYEQGFSDCRVRHHGAVGRIELPTDELPRAMEPAIREALVAAGKEAGFQHVTIDLDGIRSGLFSLQIVGKGARG
;
A
#
# COMPACT_ATOMS: atom_id res chain seq x y z
N MET A 1 -6.17 51.60 44.60
CA MET A 1 -6.58 50.24 45.04
C MET A 1 -7.93 49.94 44.45
N THR A 2 -8.04 48.78 43.76
CA THR A 2 -9.24 47.98 43.45
C THR A 2 -10.40 48.63 42.68
N SER A 3 -11.06 48.04 41.69
CA SER A 3 -10.92 46.80 40.92
C SER A 3 -11.93 46.94 39.77
N ALA A 4 -11.50 46.84 38.51
CA ALA A 4 -12.42 46.68 37.38
C ALA A 4 -12.69 45.18 37.20
N GLN A 5 -13.96 44.78 37.40
CA GLN A 5 -14.42 43.42 37.17
C GLN A 5 -14.47 43.16 35.66
N HIS A 6 -13.63 42.24 35.19
CA HIS A 6 -13.81 41.56 33.90
C HIS A 6 -14.63 40.30 34.18
N THR A 7 -15.89 40.30 33.75
CA THR A 7 -16.72 39.10 33.66
C THR A 7 -16.57 38.51 32.28
N ASP A 8 -15.87 37.39 32.17
CA ASP A 8 -15.77 36.59 30.95
C ASP A 8 -16.75 35.41 31.06
N PRO A 9 -17.74 35.25 30.17
CA PRO A 9 -18.65 34.12 30.24
C PRO A 9 -18.00 32.89 29.61
N SER A 10 -17.45 31.99 30.44
CA SER A 10 -17.15 30.63 30.00
C SER A 10 -18.43 29.93 29.56
N PRO A 11 -18.51 29.36 28.34
CA PRO A 11 -19.64 28.52 27.97
C PRO A 11 -19.56 27.23 28.78
N SER A 12 -20.57 27.00 29.63
CA SER A 12 -20.77 25.72 30.30
C SER A 12 -21.02 24.64 29.24
N ARG A 13 -20.02 23.81 28.97
CA ARG A 13 -20.21 22.60 28.16
C ARG A 13 -21.03 21.63 28.99
N GLY A 14 -22.33 21.58 28.72
CA GLY A 14 -23.22 20.55 29.25
C GLY A 14 -22.78 19.14 28.81
N PRO A 15 -23.25 18.08 29.49
CA PRO A 15 -22.93 16.72 29.13
C PRO A 15 -23.32 16.43 27.68
N VAL A 16 -22.39 15.88 26.90
CA VAL A 16 -22.63 15.44 25.52
C VAL A 16 -23.51 14.19 25.58
N SER A 17 -24.70 14.27 24.97
CA SER A 17 -25.63 13.15 24.91
C SER A 17 -25.03 12.04 24.03
N LEU A 18 -24.81 10.85 24.60
CA LEU A 18 -24.30 9.70 23.87
C LEU A 18 -25.45 9.05 23.10
N THR A 19 -25.44 9.14 21.77
CA THR A 19 -26.33 8.36 20.92
C THR A 19 -25.68 7.01 20.67
N LEU A 20 -26.36 5.91 21.03
CA LEU A 20 -25.88 4.56 20.70
C LEU A 20 -25.95 4.40 19.17
N GLY A 21 -24.78 4.29 18.54
CA GLY A 21 -24.68 4.00 17.11
C GLY A 21 -25.27 2.62 16.79
N THR A 22 -25.78 2.46 15.57
CA THR A 22 -26.18 1.15 15.04
C THR A 22 -25.00 0.20 15.04
N ALA A 23 -25.24 -1.09 15.34
CA ALA A 23 -24.21 -2.12 15.24
C ALA A 23 -23.59 -2.10 13.83
N PRO A 24 -22.24 -2.02 13.71
CA PRO A 24 -21.59 -2.00 12.42
C PRO A 24 -21.91 -3.30 11.67
N LYS A 25 -22.19 -3.19 10.36
CA LYS A 25 -22.22 -4.38 9.49
C LYS A 25 -20.82 -4.99 9.49
N ALA A 26 -20.71 -6.30 9.66
CA ALA A 26 -19.43 -7.00 9.56
C ALA A 26 -18.81 -6.71 8.19
N PRO A 27 -17.66 -6.03 8.12
CA PRO A 27 -16.98 -5.83 6.86
C PRO A 27 -16.23 -7.11 6.49
N THR A 28 -16.28 -7.47 5.22
CA THR A 28 -15.53 -8.62 4.70
C THR A 28 -14.10 -8.16 4.43
N SER A 29 -13.19 -8.42 5.36
CA SER A 29 -11.76 -8.33 5.06
C SER A 29 -11.44 -9.26 3.90
N LEU A 30 -10.74 -8.78 2.87
CA LEU A 30 -10.18 -9.63 1.80
C LEU A 30 -9.30 -10.77 2.36
N PHE A 31 -8.91 -10.66 3.63
CA PHE A 31 -7.96 -11.53 4.32
C PHE A 31 -8.58 -12.27 5.51
N GLY A 32 -9.89 -12.14 5.73
CA GLY A 32 -10.57 -12.79 6.86
C GLY A 32 -10.59 -14.33 6.69
N PRO A 33 -10.48 -15.11 7.78
CA PRO A 33 -10.69 -16.55 7.72
C PRO A 33 -12.12 -16.84 7.21
N GLY A 34 -12.22 -17.44 6.02
CA GLY A 34 -13.50 -17.70 5.35
C GLY A 34 -13.85 -16.75 4.20
N HIS A 35 -12.98 -15.80 3.83
CA HIS A 35 -13.14 -15.10 2.55
C HIS A 35 -13.04 -16.15 1.42
N PRO A 36 -13.99 -16.23 0.47
CA PRO A 36 -14.07 -17.31 -0.53
C PRO A 36 -12.93 -17.31 -1.57
N GLY A 37 -11.82 -16.61 -1.31
CA GLY A 37 -10.88 -16.19 -2.34
C GLY A 37 -11.46 -15.07 -3.18
N PHE A 38 -10.85 -14.82 -4.34
CA PHE A 38 -11.44 -13.92 -5.33
C PHE A 38 -12.49 -14.67 -6.14
N GLU A 39 -13.65 -14.05 -6.38
CA GLU A 39 -14.69 -14.63 -7.24
C GLU A 39 -14.25 -14.72 -8.71
N ALA A 40 -13.33 -13.85 -9.14
CA ALA A 40 -12.77 -13.86 -10.48
C ALA A 40 -11.56 -14.79 -10.57
N GLU A 41 -11.66 -15.83 -11.41
CA GLU A 41 -10.57 -16.76 -11.69
C GLU A 41 -9.62 -16.25 -12.80
N ARG A 42 -10.11 -15.37 -13.69
CA ARG A 42 -9.33 -14.70 -14.73
C ARG A 42 -9.80 -13.26 -14.96
N MET A 43 -8.90 -12.41 -15.43
CA MET A 43 -9.24 -11.08 -15.93
C MET A 43 -10.06 -11.16 -17.23
N THR A 44 -10.79 -10.09 -17.55
CA THR A 44 -11.71 -10.02 -18.69
C THR A 44 -11.38 -8.87 -19.64
N PRO A 45 -10.29 -8.95 -20.45
CA PRO A 45 -9.88 -7.87 -21.36
C PRO A 45 -10.95 -7.42 -22.35
N GLU A 46 -11.82 -8.33 -22.78
CA GLU A 46 -12.94 -8.10 -23.69
C GLU A 46 -14.07 -7.25 -23.09
N SER A 47 -14.08 -7.09 -21.76
CA SER A 47 -15.06 -6.24 -21.06
C SER A 47 -14.72 -4.75 -21.11
N LEU A 48 -13.51 -4.39 -21.57
CA LEU A 48 -13.11 -2.99 -21.71
C LEU A 48 -13.95 -2.28 -22.77
N HIS A 49 -14.48 -1.11 -22.41
CA HIS A 49 -15.27 -0.27 -23.32
C HIS A 49 -15.10 1.22 -22.99
N GLY A 50 -15.57 2.07 -23.90
CA GLY A 50 -15.57 3.52 -23.73
C GLY A 50 -14.16 4.09 -23.46
N GLU A 51 -14.06 4.96 -22.45
CA GLU A 51 -12.81 5.60 -22.07
C GLU A 51 -11.74 4.59 -21.59
N ALA A 52 -12.15 3.54 -20.86
CA ALA A 52 -11.23 2.53 -20.36
C ALA A 52 -10.54 1.76 -21.51
N LEU A 53 -11.30 1.43 -22.57
CA LEU A 53 -10.74 0.81 -23.77
C LEU A 53 -9.77 1.75 -24.51
N ALA A 54 -10.14 3.02 -24.67
CA ALA A 54 -9.28 4.00 -25.33
C ALA A 54 -7.95 4.19 -24.60
N LEU A 55 -7.97 4.22 -23.25
CA LEU A 55 -6.76 4.28 -22.45
C LEU A 55 -5.93 2.99 -22.53
N ALA A 56 -6.58 1.82 -22.55
CA ALA A 56 -5.90 0.53 -22.74
C ALA A 56 -5.20 0.45 -24.10
N ASP A 57 -5.82 0.97 -25.16
CA ASP A 57 -5.24 1.03 -26.50
C ASP A 57 -4.09 2.03 -26.56
N ALA A 58 -4.19 3.17 -25.88
CA ALA A 58 -3.09 4.13 -25.76
C ALA A 58 -1.86 3.52 -25.05
N VAL A 59 -2.07 2.74 -23.97
CA VAL A 59 -0.98 2.00 -23.31
C VAL A 59 -0.37 0.97 -24.26
N SER A 60 -1.20 0.27 -25.04
CA SER A 60 -0.72 -0.71 -26.03
C SER A 60 0.15 -0.03 -27.11
N ALA A 61 -0.22 1.18 -27.53
CA ALA A 61 0.56 1.97 -28.48
C ALA A 61 1.89 2.48 -27.89
N ASP A 62 1.92 2.87 -26.61
CA ASP A 62 3.14 3.28 -25.91
C ASP A 62 4.14 2.11 -25.74
N LEU A 63 3.64 0.88 -25.62
CA LEU A 63 4.45 -0.33 -25.55
C LEU A 63 4.84 -0.90 -26.93
N ALA A 64 4.48 -0.23 -28.03
CA ALA A 64 4.79 -0.70 -29.37
C ALA A 64 6.30 -0.88 -29.58
N GLY A 65 6.70 -2.07 -30.05
CA GLY A 65 8.10 -2.43 -30.29
C GLY A 65 8.80 -3.12 -29.09
N VAL A 66 8.18 -3.12 -27.91
CA VAL A 66 8.60 -4.00 -26.80
C VAL A 66 8.12 -5.42 -27.12
N ARG A 67 9.02 -6.40 -27.13
CA ARG A 67 8.64 -7.81 -27.36
C ARG A 67 8.51 -8.57 -26.05
N ARG A 68 9.33 -8.23 -25.04
CA ARG A 68 9.30 -8.85 -23.72
C ARG A 68 9.44 -7.81 -22.61
N LEU A 69 8.44 -7.71 -21.74
CA LEU A 69 8.34 -6.66 -20.73
C LEU A 69 8.38 -7.23 -19.32
N GLY A 70 9.27 -6.69 -18.47
CA GLY A 70 9.17 -6.83 -17.02
C GLY A 70 8.28 -5.74 -16.43
N VAL A 71 7.32 -6.09 -15.59
CA VAL A 71 6.51 -5.10 -14.84
C VAL A 71 6.91 -5.16 -13.38
N ALA A 72 7.47 -4.07 -12.85
CA ALA A 72 7.70 -3.90 -11.43
C ALA A 72 6.35 -3.85 -10.70
N TYR A 73 5.99 -4.98 -10.12
CA TYR A 73 4.65 -5.34 -9.67
C TYR A 73 4.61 -5.40 -8.15
N SER A 74 3.71 -4.64 -7.52
CA SER A 74 3.59 -4.59 -6.05
C SER A 74 2.31 -5.22 -5.51
N GLY A 75 1.43 -5.73 -6.38
CA GLY A 75 0.09 -6.19 -5.99
C GLY A 75 -0.93 -5.07 -5.73
N GLY A 76 -0.50 -3.80 -5.73
CA GLY A 76 -1.39 -2.65 -5.66
C GLY A 76 -2.09 -2.39 -7.01
N VAL A 77 -3.26 -1.72 -6.95
CA VAL A 77 -4.12 -1.48 -8.13
C VAL A 77 -3.38 -0.85 -9.32
N ASP A 78 -2.46 0.10 -9.11
CA ASP A 78 -1.74 0.74 -10.23
C ASP A 78 -0.85 -0.25 -10.97
N SER A 79 -0.05 -1.01 -10.22
CA SER A 79 0.84 -2.01 -10.81
C SER A 79 0.10 -3.22 -11.38
N ALA A 80 -1.03 -3.61 -10.77
CA ALA A 80 -1.87 -4.69 -11.26
C ALA A 80 -2.58 -4.31 -12.56
N THR A 81 -3.11 -3.08 -12.66
CA THR A 81 -3.69 -2.56 -13.90
C THR A 81 -2.64 -2.47 -15.00
N LEU A 82 -1.43 -1.95 -14.71
CA LEU A 82 -0.35 -1.94 -15.70
C LEU A 82 0.01 -3.35 -16.17
N LEU A 83 0.13 -4.31 -15.25
CA LEU A 83 0.44 -5.70 -15.57
C LEU A 83 -0.64 -6.31 -16.48
N ALA A 84 -1.92 -6.12 -16.16
CA ALA A 84 -3.03 -6.61 -16.96
C ALA A 84 -3.09 -5.97 -18.36
N LEU A 85 -2.84 -4.66 -18.45
CA LEU A 85 -2.77 -3.95 -19.74
C LEU A 85 -1.56 -4.40 -20.58
N ALA A 86 -0.42 -4.69 -19.95
CA ALA A 86 0.73 -5.24 -20.64
C ALA A 86 0.43 -6.63 -21.21
N VAL A 87 -0.23 -7.50 -20.44
CA VAL A 87 -0.66 -8.83 -20.91
C VAL A 87 -1.64 -8.71 -22.07
N ARG A 88 -2.62 -7.80 -21.99
CA ARG A 88 -3.53 -7.50 -23.11
C ARG A 88 -2.77 -7.07 -24.36
N ALA A 89 -1.72 -6.25 -24.23
CA ALA A 89 -0.99 -5.68 -25.34
C ALA A 89 0.01 -6.65 -25.98
N LEU A 90 0.68 -7.47 -25.17
CA LEU A 90 1.85 -8.27 -25.59
C LEU A 90 1.62 -9.78 -25.54
N GLY A 91 0.57 -10.26 -24.88
CA GLY A 91 0.39 -11.69 -24.55
C GLY A 91 1.02 -12.06 -23.20
N GLU A 92 0.43 -13.05 -22.52
CA GLU A 92 0.87 -13.50 -21.18
C GLU A 92 2.31 -14.04 -21.19
N GLU A 93 2.71 -14.70 -22.27
CA GLU A 93 4.02 -15.31 -22.45
C GLU A 93 5.15 -14.27 -22.57
N ASN A 94 4.80 -13.02 -22.90
CA ASN A 94 5.73 -11.92 -23.16
C ASN A 94 5.85 -10.93 -22.00
N VAL A 95 5.16 -11.19 -20.89
CA VAL A 95 5.14 -10.30 -19.72
C VAL A 95 5.60 -11.07 -18.48
N VAL A 96 6.48 -10.44 -17.70
CA VAL A 96 6.97 -11.01 -16.43
C VAL A 96 6.59 -10.07 -15.29
N ALA A 97 5.86 -10.57 -14.29
CA ALA A 97 5.54 -9.81 -13.08
C ALA A 97 6.73 -9.87 -12.10
N LEU A 98 7.33 -8.73 -11.78
CA LEU A 98 8.53 -8.62 -10.94
C LEU A 98 8.17 -8.09 -9.55
N LEU A 99 8.12 -8.96 -8.55
CA LEU A 99 7.75 -8.60 -7.17
C LEU A 99 9.00 -8.46 -6.29
N GLY A 100 9.27 -7.26 -5.81
CA GLY A 100 10.34 -7.02 -4.83
C GLY A 100 10.01 -7.63 -3.47
N VAL A 101 10.87 -8.51 -2.95
CA VAL A 101 10.67 -9.20 -1.67
C VAL A 101 11.78 -8.81 -0.70
N SER A 102 11.37 -8.16 0.40
CA SER A 102 12.22 -7.79 1.53
C SER A 102 11.40 -7.86 2.83
N PRO A 103 12.03 -7.70 4.01
CA PRO A 103 11.31 -7.58 5.27
C PRO A 103 10.26 -6.45 5.32
N SER A 104 10.30 -5.50 4.37
CA SER A 104 9.35 -4.38 4.32
C SER A 104 8.07 -4.67 3.55
N LEU A 105 8.01 -5.79 2.82
CA LEU A 105 6.80 -6.29 2.19
C LEU A 105 6.05 -7.18 3.19
N ALA A 106 4.83 -6.79 3.55
CA ALA A 106 3.97 -7.59 4.41
C ALA A 106 3.66 -8.96 3.78
N ARG A 107 3.71 -10.04 4.57
CA ARG A 107 3.49 -11.41 4.06
C ARG A 107 2.13 -11.57 3.40
N ARG A 108 1.09 -10.95 3.96
CA ARG A 108 -0.27 -10.94 3.37
C ARG A 108 -0.32 -10.23 2.01
N GLU A 109 0.45 -9.14 1.85
CA GLU A 109 0.52 -8.40 0.59
C GLU A 109 1.25 -9.21 -0.48
N ARG A 110 2.33 -9.91 -0.10
CA ARG A 110 3.02 -10.87 -0.96
C ARG A 110 2.06 -11.97 -1.45
N ARG A 111 1.33 -12.62 -0.54
CA ARG A 111 0.32 -13.64 -0.90
C ARG A 111 -0.74 -13.09 -1.86
N LEU A 112 -1.25 -11.89 -1.59
CA LEU A 112 -2.26 -11.26 -2.45
C LEU A 112 -1.72 -10.94 -3.84
N ALA A 113 -0.48 -10.42 -3.92
CA ALA A 113 0.17 -10.13 -5.19
C ALA A 113 0.25 -11.39 -6.07
N HIS A 114 0.63 -12.53 -5.50
CA HIS A 114 0.60 -13.82 -6.23
C HIS A 114 -0.81 -14.22 -6.69
N GLN A 115 -1.83 -14.07 -5.83
CA GLN A 115 -3.21 -14.39 -6.20
C GLN A 115 -3.73 -13.48 -7.32
N VAL A 116 -3.44 -12.19 -7.29
CA VAL A 116 -3.86 -11.23 -8.31
C VAL A 116 -3.12 -11.47 -9.63
N ALA A 117 -1.82 -11.77 -9.59
CA ALA A 117 -1.07 -12.15 -10.78
C ALA A 117 -1.61 -13.43 -11.43
N ALA A 118 -2.05 -14.41 -10.63
CA ALA A 118 -2.72 -15.61 -11.13
C ALA A 118 -4.04 -15.29 -11.86
N VAL A 119 -4.85 -14.35 -11.35
CA VAL A 119 -6.05 -13.85 -12.06
C VAL A 119 -5.68 -13.17 -13.38
N ILE A 120 -4.56 -12.47 -13.43
CA ILE A 120 -4.07 -11.83 -14.67
C ILE A 120 -3.51 -12.87 -15.67
N GLY A 121 -3.13 -14.06 -15.20
CA GLY A 121 -2.57 -15.14 -16.02
C GLY A 121 -1.04 -15.13 -16.13
N VAL A 122 -0.34 -14.46 -15.19
CA VAL A 122 1.12 -14.32 -15.23
C VAL A 122 1.79 -14.89 -13.99
N GLU A 123 2.92 -15.53 -14.20
CA GLU A 123 3.79 -15.97 -13.10
C GLU A 123 4.55 -14.78 -12.49
N VAL A 124 4.70 -14.82 -11.17
CA VAL A 124 5.46 -13.81 -10.43
C VAL A 124 6.90 -14.29 -10.26
N THR A 125 7.84 -13.49 -10.74
CA THR A 125 9.25 -13.60 -10.42
C THR A 125 9.54 -12.73 -9.20
N GLU A 126 9.99 -13.36 -8.13
CA GLU A 126 10.39 -12.65 -6.92
C GLU A 126 11.83 -12.15 -7.03
N VAL A 127 12.01 -10.87 -6.75
CA VAL A 127 13.31 -10.20 -6.75
C VAL A 127 13.66 -9.89 -5.30
N HIS A 128 14.62 -10.62 -4.74
CA HIS A 128 15.06 -10.38 -3.37
C HIS A 128 15.88 -9.09 -3.29
N THR A 129 15.38 -8.13 -2.50
CA THR A 129 16.01 -6.83 -2.29
C THR A 129 16.58 -6.71 -0.89
N HIS A 130 17.69 -5.96 -0.78
CA HIS A 130 18.47 -5.85 0.46
C HIS A 130 18.54 -4.40 0.94
N GLU A 131 17.48 -3.61 0.73
CA GLU A 131 17.48 -2.19 1.08
C GLU A 131 17.70 -1.96 2.59
N GLY A 132 17.40 -2.95 3.44
CA GLY A 132 17.69 -2.94 4.87
C GLY A 132 19.18 -2.94 5.23
N GLU A 133 20.07 -3.23 4.29
CA GLU A 133 21.53 -3.11 4.45
C GLU A 133 22.03 -1.70 4.15
N ASN A 134 21.25 -0.90 3.42
CA ASN A 134 21.58 0.48 3.09
C ASN A 134 21.30 1.43 4.28
N PRO A 135 22.31 2.11 4.85
CA PRO A 135 22.11 3.07 5.93
C PRO A 135 21.12 4.19 5.57
N GLU A 136 21.08 4.60 4.30
CA GLU A 136 20.21 5.67 3.82
C GLU A 136 18.73 5.25 3.77
N TYR A 137 18.46 3.96 3.64
CA TYR A 137 17.11 3.41 3.83
C TYR A 137 16.78 3.29 5.31
N ARG A 138 17.71 2.73 6.11
CA ARG A 138 17.51 2.47 7.54
C ARG A 138 17.19 3.72 8.34
N LYS A 139 17.82 4.87 8.04
CA LYS A 139 17.56 6.15 8.75
C LYS A 139 16.11 6.65 8.66
N ASN A 140 15.33 6.12 7.71
CA ASN A 140 13.89 6.36 7.60
C ASN A 140 13.50 7.85 7.49
N ASP A 141 14.15 8.58 6.60
CA ASP A 141 13.82 9.98 6.31
C ASP A 141 12.93 10.09 5.05
N GLY A 142 12.74 11.33 4.56
CA GLY A 142 11.95 11.60 3.36
C GLY A 142 12.45 10.87 2.10
N ALA A 143 13.71 10.44 2.05
CA ALA A 143 14.31 9.77 0.90
C ALA A 143 14.21 8.24 0.95
N ARG A 144 13.70 7.63 2.03
CA ARG A 144 13.60 6.16 2.19
C ARG A 144 13.00 5.46 0.96
N CYS A 145 11.91 6.00 0.42
CA CYS A 145 11.22 5.41 -0.73
C CYS A 145 12.05 5.46 -2.02
N PHE A 146 12.97 6.42 -2.16
CA PHE A 146 13.92 6.44 -3.28
C PHE A 146 14.91 5.28 -3.15
N HIS A 147 15.57 5.14 -2.00
CA HIS A 147 16.56 4.07 -1.80
C HIS A 147 15.95 2.67 -1.94
N CYS A 148 14.72 2.48 -1.47
CA CYS A 148 13.96 1.24 -1.65
C CYS A 148 13.72 0.88 -3.13
N LYS A 149 13.31 1.87 -3.94
CA LYS A 149 13.06 1.64 -5.38
C LYS A 149 14.35 1.55 -6.19
N ASP A 150 15.37 2.33 -5.81
CA ASP A 150 16.69 2.30 -6.46
C ASP A 150 17.34 0.93 -6.31
N GLU A 151 17.25 0.34 -5.11
CA GLU A 151 17.63 -1.06 -4.87
C GLU A 151 16.84 -2.00 -5.80
N LEU A 152 15.50 -1.96 -5.77
CA LEU A 152 14.67 -2.83 -6.61
C LEU A 152 15.06 -2.78 -8.10
N PHE A 153 15.20 -1.57 -8.66
CA PHE A 153 15.54 -1.43 -10.08
C PHE A 153 16.98 -1.85 -10.40
N THR A 154 17.92 -1.63 -9.46
CA THR A 154 19.29 -2.14 -9.59
C THR A 154 19.28 -3.67 -9.66
N ARG A 155 18.58 -4.34 -8.73
CA ARG A 155 18.47 -5.81 -8.71
C ARG A 155 17.78 -6.37 -9.95
N ILE A 156 16.72 -5.71 -10.43
CA ILE A 156 16.08 -6.09 -11.70
C ILE A 156 17.08 -5.98 -12.86
N GLY A 157 17.81 -4.86 -12.95
CA GLY A 157 18.81 -4.64 -14.00
C GLY A 157 19.93 -5.67 -13.99
N ASP A 158 20.47 -5.97 -12.81
CA ASP A 158 21.62 -6.84 -12.63
C ASP A 158 21.28 -8.34 -12.80
N GLU A 159 20.07 -8.77 -12.40
CA GLU A 159 19.78 -10.21 -12.25
C GLU A 159 18.64 -10.71 -13.15
N VAL A 160 17.68 -9.85 -13.47
CA VAL A 160 16.41 -10.28 -14.06
C VAL A 160 16.35 -9.97 -15.55
N VAL A 161 16.89 -8.82 -15.98
CA VAL A 161 16.80 -8.38 -17.38
C VAL A 161 17.43 -9.40 -18.33
N GLU A 162 18.65 -9.85 -18.05
CA GLU A 162 19.31 -10.86 -18.89
C GLU A 162 18.67 -12.25 -18.73
N ALA A 163 18.41 -12.68 -17.49
CA ALA A 163 17.84 -14.00 -17.19
C ALA A 163 16.47 -14.23 -17.85
N HIS A 164 15.66 -13.18 -17.97
CA HIS A 164 14.35 -13.25 -18.61
C HIS A 164 14.33 -12.64 -20.01
N ALA A 165 15.48 -12.25 -20.59
CA ALA A 165 15.58 -11.62 -21.91
C ALA A 165 14.60 -10.43 -22.10
N LEU A 166 14.50 -9.57 -21.08
CA LEU A 166 13.60 -8.42 -21.09
C LEU A 166 14.13 -7.31 -22.02
N ASP A 167 13.28 -6.77 -22.90
CA ASP A 167 13.63 -5.60 -23.69
C ASP A 167 13.49 -4.31 -22.86
N ALA A 168 12.56 -4.31 -21.90
CA ALA A 168 12.27 -3.15 -21.06
C ALA A 168 11.67 -3.55 -19.71
N VAL A 169 11.68 -2.60 -18.77
CA VAL A 169 10.99 -2.69 -17.48
C VAL A 169 10.01 -1.51 -17.37
N ALA A 170 8.79 -1.75 -16.90
CA ALA A 170 7.78 -0.73 -16.63
C ALA A 170 7.35 -0.74 -15.16
N TYR A 171 6.84 0.38 -14.64
CA TYR A 171 6.21 0.43 -13.32
C TYR A 171 4.95 1.31 -13.29
N GLY A 172 4.06 1.01 -12.33
CA GLY A 172 2.72 1.60 -12.24
C GLY A 172 2.67 3.03 -11.69
N GLU A 173 3.43 3.98 -12.23
CA GLU A 173 3.20 5.41 -11.99
C GLU A 173 2.05 5.92 -12.85
N ASN A 174 0.99 6.42 -12.20
CA ASN A 174 -0.15 7.08 -12.84
C ASN A 174 0.08 8.62 -12.94
N ALA A 175 -0.80 9.32 -13.66
CA ALA A 175 -0.66 10.75 -13.91
C ALA A 175 -0.76 11.63 -12.64
N ASP A 176 -1.60 11.24 -11.68
CA ASP A 176 -1.72 11.96 -10.40
C ASP A 176 -0.46 11.82 -9.54
N ASP A 177 0.31 10.77 -9.74
CA ASP A 177 1.55 10.52 -9.02
C ASP A 177 2.73 11.29 -9.62
N ALA A 178 2.73 11.47 -10.95
CA ALA A 178 3.77 12.21 -11.67
C ALA A 178 3.79 13.71 -11.35
N THR A 179 2.66 14.27 -10.92
CA THR A 179 2.55 15.69 -10.54
C THR A 179 2.95 15.97 -9.08
N ARG A 180 3.23 14.94 -8.28
CA ARG A 180 3.54 15.08 -6.86
C ARG A 180 5.03 15.24 -6.60
N HIS A 181 5.41 16.39 -6.02
CA HIS A 181 6.78 16.66 -5.60
C HIS A 181 7.27 15.80 -4.42
N ASP A 182 6.36 15.17 -3.66
CA ASP A 182 6.68 14.37 -2.47
C ASP A 182 6.88 12.86 -2.74
N ARG A 183 7.12 12.48 -4.00
CA ARG A 183 7.35 11.10 -4.43
C ARG A 183 8.78 10.86 -4.92
N PRO A 184 9.75 10.72 -4.00
CA PRO A 184 11.17 10.59 -4.36
C PRO A 184 11.45 9.30 -5.16
N GLY A 185 10.58 8.29 -5.05
CA GLY A 185 10.68 7.05 -5.81
C GLY A 185 10.61 7.20 -7.34
N ALA A 186 10.03 8.28 -7.88
CA ALA A 186 10.02 8.54 -9.32
C ALA A 186 11.42 8.87 -9.88
N GLY A 187 12.30 9.39 -9.02
CA GLY A 187 13.70 9.66 -9.37
C GLY A 187 14.48 8.39 -9.71
N ALA A 188 14.24 7.31 -8.95
CA ALA A 188 14.88 6.01 -9.20
C ALA A 188 14.46 5.44 -10.57
N ALA A 189 13.17 5.46 -10.89
CA ALA A 189 12.68 4.97 -12.17
C ALA A 189 13.30 5.72 -13.37
N THR A 190 13.46 7.04 -13.23
CA THR A 190 14.11 7.87 -14.27
C THR A 190 15.57 7.47 -14.45
N ARG A 191 16.31 7.26 -13.36
CA ARG A 191 17.71 6.83 -13.38
C ARG A 191 17.90 5.50 -14.11
N HIS A 192 16.99 4.55 -13.88
CA HIS A 192 17.02 3.21 -14.45
C HIS A 192 16.29 3.09 -15.79
N ARG A 193 15.82 4.21 -16.38
CA ARG A 193 15.09 4.25 -17.66
C ARG A 193 13.85 3.33 -17.69
N VAL A 194 13.18 3.20 -16.56
CA VAL A 194 11.97 2.39 -16.42
C VAL A 194 10.80 3.11 -17.09
N LEU A 195 10.04 2.38 -17.90
CA LEU A 195 8.86 2.86 -18.60
C LEU A 195 7.72 3.20 -17.63
N ARG A 196 6.86 4.15 -18.03
CA ARG A 196 5.76 4.68 -17.21
C ARG A 196 4.46 4.81 -18.01
N PRO A 197 3.94 3.72 -18.61
CA PRO A 197 2.90 3.84 -19.63
C PRO A 197 1.63 4.53 -19.12
N LEU A 198 1.20 4.24 -17.89
CA LEU A 198 0.00 4.86 -17.29
C LEU A 198 0.13 6.39 -17.18
N SER A 199 1.29 6.89 -16.73
CA SER A 199 1.54 8.33 -16.65
C SER A 199 1.71 8.96 -18.03
N VAL A 200 2.35 8.28 -18.99
CA VAL A 200 2.57 8.81 -20.34
C VAL A 200 1.24 9.06 -21.05
N VAL A 201 0.27 8.14 -20.90
CA VAL A 201 -1.07 8.30 -21.48
C VAL A 201 -2.00 9.20 -20.65
N GLY A 202 -1.50 9.78 -19.55
CA GLY A 202 -2.28 10.67 -18.69
C GLY A 202 -3.35 9.97 -17.84
N MET A 203 -3.21 8.67 -17.58
CA MET A 203 -4.19 7.91 -16.81
C MET A 203 -4.15 8.31 -15.33
N THR A 204 -5.25 8.89 -14.83
CA THR A 204 -5.45 9.26 -13.42
C THR A 204 -5.77 8.04 -12.55
N LYS A 205 -5.70 8.21 -11.23
CA LYS A 205 -5.98 7.16 -10.25
C LYS A 205 -7.41 6.63 -10.34
N SER A 206 -8.39 7.49 -10.61
CA SER A 206 -9.78 7.08 -10.79
C SER A 206 -9.95 6.24 -12.04
N GLN A 207 -9.33 6.64 -13.15
CA GLN A 207 -9.32 5.87 -14.41
C GLN A 207 -8.60 4.53 -14.23
N VAL A 208 -7.46 4.48 -13.52
CA VAL A 208 -6.78 3.22 -13.19
C VAL A 208 -7.71 2.25 -12.46
N ARG A 209 -8.48 2.71 -11.47
CA ARG A 209 -9.44 1.88 -10.75
C ARG A 209 -10.59 1.44 -11.65
N GLU A 210 -11.08 2.31 -12.52
CA GLU A 210 -12.15 1.97 -13.45
C GLU A 210 -11.72 0.89 -14.46
N VAL A 211 -10.53 1.04 -15.05
CA VAL A 211 -9.92 0.01 -15.90
C VAL A 211 -9.77 -1.30 -15.11
N ALA A 212 -9.29 -1.24 -13.86
CA ALA A 212 -9.15 -2.42 -13.02
C ALA A 212 -10.48 -3.15 -12.78
N ARG A 213 -11.58 -2.40 -12.55
CA ARG A 213 -12.93 -2.99 -12.37
C ARG A 213 -13.42 -3.67 -13.65
N GLN A 214 -13.27 -3.02 -14.81
CA GLN A 214 -13.70 -3.60 -16.08
C GLN A 214 -12.90 -4.84 -16.46
N LEU A 215 -11.63 -4.90 -16.05
CA LEU A 215 -10.78 -6.08 -16.18
C LEU A 215 -11.07 -7.16 -15.11
N SER A 216 -12.04 -6.94 -14.22
CA SER A 216 -12.37 -7.84 -13.10
C SER A 216 -11.18 -8.08 -12.15
N LEU A 217 -10.30 -7.10 -11.98
CA LEU A 217 -9.15 -7.21 -11.08
C LEU A 217 -9.61 -7.13 -9.62
N PRO A 218 -9.25 -8.10 -8.76
CA PRO A 218 -9.75 -8.13 -7.38
C PRO A 218 -9.28 -6.98 -6.49
N VAL A 219 -8.22 -6.29 -6.89
CA VAL A 219 -7.64 -5.16 -6.16
C VAL A 219 -8.20 -3.80 -6.60
N ALA A 220 -9.20 -3.78 -7.48
CA ALA A 220 -9.75 -2.55 -8.05
C ALA A 220 -10.21 -1.52 -7.00
N ASP A 221 -10.82 -1.99 -5.91
CA ASP A 221 -11.31 -1.15 -4.80
C ASP A 221 -10.47 -1.27 -3.52
N LYS A 222 -9.37 -2.04 -3.57
CA LYS A 222 -8.47 -2.19 -2.43
C LYS A 222 -7.89 -0.83 -2.00
N PRO A 223 -7.87 -0.52 -0.69
CA PRO A 223 -7.15 0.63 -0.16
C PRO A 223 -5.65 0.57 -0.49
N ALA A 224 -4.98 1.73 -0.46
CA ALA A 224 -3.53 1.75 -0.62
C ALA A 224 -2.87 1.04 0.57
N ALA A 225 -1.97 0.09 0.28
CA ALA A 225 -1.17 -0.61 1.26
C ALA A 225 0.31 -0.19 1.14
N PRO A 226 0.75 0.86 1.85
CA PRO A 226 2.17 1.22 1.90
C PRO A 226 3.00 0.09 2.54
N CYS A 227 4.31 0.08 2.29
CA CYS A 227 5.24 -0.87 2.94
C CYS A 227 5.19 -0.80 4.47
N LEU A 228 5.65 -1.85 5.14
CA LEU A 228 5.69 -1.95 6.60
C LEU A 228 6.55 -0.85 7.24
N ALA A 229 7.64 -0.43 6.58
CA ALA A 229 8.51 0.65 7.07
C ALA A 229 7.77 1.98 7.31
N SER A 230 6.65 2.19 6.62
CA SER A 230 5.80 3.37 6.80
C SER A 230 5.12 3.41 8.20
N ARG A 231 5.03 2.29 8.90
CA ARG A 231 4.52 2.20 10.27
C ARG A 231 5.54 2.67 11.32
N ILE A 232 6.80 2.85 10.92
CA ILE A 232 7.87 3.35 11.78
C ILE A 232 7.96 4.88 11.64
N PRO A 233 7.91 5.66 12.74
CA PRO A 233 7.99 7.12 12.68
C PRO A 233 9.25 7.62 11.97
N PHE A 234 9.12 8.69 11.17
CA PHE A 234 10.25 9.29 10.45
C PHE A 234 11.43 9.62 11.37
N GLY A 235 12.64 9.33 10.89
CA GLY A 235 13.90 9.49 11.62
C GLY A 235 14.18 8.39 12.64
N GLN A 236 13.25 7.46 12.87
CA GLN A 236 13.55 6.25 13.63
C GLN A 236 14.02 5.14 12.71
N GLU A 237 15.06 4.45 13.13
CA GLU A 237 15.67 3.39 12.35
C GLU A 237 14.68 2.26 11.99
N VAL A 238 14.64 1.91 10.70
CA VAL A 238 13.95 0.73 10.16
C VAL A 238 14.84 -0.49 10.35
N THR A 239 14.33 -1.50 11.04
CA THR A 239 15.05 -2.76 11.29
C THR A 239 14.18 -3.97 10.98
N PRO A 240 14.77 -5.12 10.61
CA PRO A 240 14.00 -6.35 10.37
C PRO A 240 13.16 -6.78 11.57
N GLU A 241 13.66 -6.57 12.79
CA GLU A 241 12.92 -6.82 14.03
C GLU A 241 11.61 -6.03 14.05
N LYS A 242 11.67 -4.69 13.98
CA LYS A 242 10.48 -3.83 14.02
C LYS A 242 9.47 -4.20 12.94
N LEU A 243 9.95 -4.48 11.72
CA LEU A 243 9.10 -4.85 10.58
C LEU A 243 8.35 -6.16 10.84
N ARG A 244 9.01 -7.17 11.41
CA ARG A 244 8.35 -8.40 11.84
C ARG A 244 7.29 -8.14 12.90
N GLN A 245 7.62 -7.39 13.97
CA GLN A 245 6.66 -7.08 15.04
C GLN A 245 5.39 -6.40 14.49
N ILE A 246 5.55 -5.51 13.52
CA ILE A 246 4.43 -4.84 12.84
C ILE A 246 3.63 -5.86 12.01
N ASP A 247 4.28 -6.67 11.18
CA ASP A 247 3.60 -7.62 10.30
C ASP A 247 2.85 -8.70 11.10
N ASP A 248 3.47 -9.23 12.16
CA ASP A 248 2.89 -10.25 13.03
C ASP A 248 1.62 -9.74 13.73
N LEU A 249 1.64 -8.50 14.24
CA LEU A 249 0.45 -7.92 14.86
C LEU A 249 -0.61 -7.52 13.82
N GLU A 250 -0.22 -6.97 12.66
CA GLU A 250 -1.17 -6.65 11.59
C GLU A 250 -1.87 -7.92 11.07
N ASP A 251 -1.15 -9.02 10.87
CA ASP A 251 -1.71 -10.31 10.43
C ASP A 251 -2.83 -10.77 11.36
N VAL A 252 -2.61 -10.77 12.69
CA VAL A 252 -3.66 -11.15 13.65
C VAL A 252 -4.84 -10.18 13.61
N VAL A 253 -4.61 -8.87 13.46
CA VAL A 253 -5.72 -7.92 13.31
C VAL A 253 -6.57 -8.26 12.09
N TYR A 254 -5.97 -8.54 10.93
CA TYR A 254 -6.74 -8.95 9.76
C TYR A 254 -7.47 -10.29 9.97
N GLU A 255 -6.87 -11.24 10.69
CA GLU A 255 -7.51 -12.52 11.05
C GLU A 255 -8.72 -12.34 11.97
N GLN A 256 -8.71 -11.31 12.82
CA GLN A 256 -9.90 -10.90 13.59
C GLN A 256 -11.00 -10.30 12.71
N GLY A 257 -10.78 -10.13 11.41
CA GLY A 257 -11.75 -9.75 10.39
C GLY A 257 -11.90 -8.24 10.19
N PHE A 258 -10.92 -7.43 10.58
CA PHE A 258 -10.88 -6.00 10.29
C PHE A 258 -10.58 -5.75 8.80
N SER A 259 -11.21 -4.74 8.20
CA SER A 259 -11.06 -4.47 6.76
C SER A 259 -9.76 -3.77 6.39
N ASP A 260 -9.23 -2.95 7.30
CA ASP A 260 -7.94 -2.29 7.17
C ASP A 260 -7.27 -2.14 8.54
N CYS A 261 -5.94 -2.10 8.56
CA CYS A 261 -5.15 -1.99 9.77
C CYS A 261 -3.79 -1.34 9.51
N ARG A 262 -3.35 -0.51 10.46
CA ARG A 262 -1.94 -0.11 10.57
C ARG A 262 -1.45 -0.24 12.01
N VAL A 263 -0.38 -0.99 12.24
CA VAL A 263 0.28 -1.06 13.55
C VAL A 263 1.46 -0.09 13.56
N ARG A 264 1.33 1.07 14.21
CA ARG A 264 2.45 2.01 14.37
C ARG A 264 3.40 1.55 15.47
N HIS A 265 4.68 1.55 15.14
CA HIS A 265 5.74 1.14 16.07
C HIS A 265 6.25 2.34 16.88
N HIS A 266 6.04 2.30 18.20
CA HIS A 266 6.50 3.32 19.13
C HIS A 266 7.37 2.71 20.23
N GLY A 267 8.38 1.94 19.83
CA GLY A 267 9.27 1.25 20.77
C GLY A 267 8.54 0.09 21.44
N ALA A 268 8.25 0.22 22.74
CA ALA A 268 7.53 -0.80 23.51
C ALA A 268 6.01 -0.81 23.25
N VAL A 269 5.50 0.14 22.46
CA VAL A 269 4.07 0.29 22.17
C VAL A 269 3.76 -0.04 20.71
N GLY A 270 2.87 -0.99 20.49
CA GLY A 270 2.23 -1.25 19.20
C GLY A 270 0.88 -0.55 19.17
N ARG A 271 0.76 0.51 18.37
CA ARG A 271 -0.47 1.32 18.29
C ARG A 271 -1.26 0.97 17.03
N ILE A 272 -2.42 0.36 17.20
CA ILE A 272 -3.30 -0.11 16.13
C ILE A 272 -4.19 1.04 15.66
N GLU A 273 -4.13 1.36 14.36
CA GLU A 273 -5.08 2.22 13.66
C GLU A 273 -6.07 1.32 12.89
N LEU A 274 -7.37 1.57 13.05
CA LEU A 274 -8.47 0.85 12.40
C LEU A 274 -9.45 1.84 11.74
N PRO A 275 -10.30 1.40 10.80
CA PRO A 275 -11.47 2.17 10.38
C PRO A 275 -12.31 2.57 11.60
N THR A 276 -12.77 3.82 11.63
CA THR A 276 -13.42 4.39 12.82
C THR A 276 -14.76 3.72 13.14
N ASP A 277 -15.45 3.23 12.13
CA ASP A 277 -16.68 2.42 12.22
C ASP A 277 -16.44 1.00 12.75
N GLU A 278 -15.19 0.51 12.71
CA GLU A 278 -14.79 -0.79 13.24
C GLU A 278 -14.21 -0.72 14.67
N LEU A 279 -13.95 0.48 15.20
CA LEU A 279 -13.41 0.66 16.57
C LEU A 279 -14.26 -0.01 17.67
N PRO A 280 -15.60 0.04 17.65
CA PRO A 280 -16.41 -0.62 18.68
C PRO A 280 -16.15 -2.13 18.78
N ARG A 281 -15.93 -2.79 17.64
CA ARG A 281 -15.65 -4.23 17.56
C ARG A 281 -14.32 -4.59 18.22
N ALA A 282 -13.30 -3.73 18.11
CA ALA A 282 -12.02 -3.97 18.75
C ALA A 282 -12.10 -4.00 20.29
N MET A 283 -13.18 -3.47 20.87
CA MET A 283 -13.44 -3.49 22.32
C MET A 283 -14.24 -4.71 22.78
N GLU A 284 -14.74 -5.54 21.86
CA GLU A 284 -15.38 -6.81 22.21
C GLU A 284 -14.38 -7.70 22.99
N PRO A 285 -14.80 -8.34 24.11
CA PRO A 285 -13.86 -8.99 25.03
C PRO A 285 -12.90 -9.98 24.35
N ALA A 286 -13.43 -10.88 23.50
CA ALA A 286 -12.63 -11.90 22.82
C ALA A 286 -11.62 -11.29 21.83
N ILE A 287 -12.06 -10.31 21.03
CA ILE A 287 -11.19 -9.63 20.05
C ILE A 287 -10.11 -8.83 20.79
N ARG A 288 -10.50 -8.05 21.80
CA ARG A 288 -9.56 -7.27 22.61
C ARG A 288 -8.49 -8.17 23.24
N GLU A 289 -8.88 -9.31 23.80
CA GLU A 289 -7.95 -10.27 24.40
C GLU A 289 -6.99 -10.87 23.36
N ALA A 290 -7.49 -11.22 22.17
CA ALA A 290 -6.67 -11.70 21.06
C ALA A 290 -5.65 -10.65 20.62
N LEU A 291 -6.06 -9.39 20.45
CA LEU A 291 -5.16 -8.29 20.05
C LEU A 291 -4.06 -8.02 21.10
N VAL A 292 -4.41 -8.06 22.39
CA VAL A 292 -3.44 -7.89 23.48
C VAL A 292 -2.45 -9.05 23.53
N ALA A 293 -2.93 -10.29 23.38
CA ALA A 293 -2.06 -11.47 23.35
C ALA A 293 -1.10 -11.41 22.17
N ALA A 294 -1.60 -11.15 20.97
CA ALA A 294 -0.81 -11.04 19.75
C ALA A 294 0.25 -9.95 19.82
N GLY A 295 -0.08 -8.77 20.35
CA GLY A 295 0.92 -7.71 20.47
C GLY A 295 2.02 -8.05 21.48
N LYS A 296 1.71 -8.77 22.56
CA LYS A 296 2.72 -9.28 23.50
C LYS A 296 3.62 -10.34 22.86
N GLU A 297 3.05 -11.25 22.07
CA GLU A 297 3.79 -12.26 21.32
C GLU A 297 4.70 -11.64 20.25
N ALA A 298 4.21 -10.60 19.57
CA ALA A 298 4.99 -9.77 18.66
C ALA A 298 6.06 -8.92 19.37
N GLY A 299 6.16 -8.95 20.71
CA GLY A 299 7.20 -8.29 21.49
C GLY A 299 6.91 -6.85 21.93
N PHE A 300 5.66 -6.39 21.86
CA PHE A 300 5.23 -5.12 22.47
C PHE A 300 4.88 -5.30 23.94
N GLN A 301 5.25 -4.33 24.79
CA GLN A 301 4.83 -4.29 26.20
C GLN A 301 3.39 -3.79 26.34
N HIS A 302 3.00 -2.87 25.44
CA HIS A 302 1.67 -2.28 25.42
C HIS A 302 1.09 -2.32 24.01
N VAL A 303 -0.18 -2.69 23.94
CA VAL A 303 -0.99 -2.61 22.72
C VAL A 303 -2.05 -1.53 22.95
N THR A 304 -2.12 -0.57 22.04
CA THR A 304 -3.08 0.53 22.13
C THR A 304 -3.87 0.66 20.84
N ILE A 305 -5.04 1.29 20.90
CA ILE A 305 -5.83 1.64 19.72
C ILE A 305 -5.82 3.15 19.56
N ASP A 306 -5.55 3.62 18.34
CA ASP A 306 -5.69 5.02 17.99
C ASP A 306 -7.17 5.37 17.86
N LEU A 307 -7.64 6.28 18.74
CA LEU A 307 -9.03 6.74 18.75
C LEU A 307 -9.38 7.59 17.52
N ASP A 308 -8.38 8.18 16.85
CA ASP A 308 -8.58 8.87 15.57
C ASP A 308 -8.76 7.89 14.39
N GLY A 309 -8.45 6.60 14.59
CA GLY A 309 -8.50 5.57 13.55
C GLY A 309 -7.51 5.78 12.39
N ILE A 310 -7.71 5.06 11.29
CA ILE A 310 -6.95 5.24 10.06
C ILE A 310 -7.40 6.53 9.38
N ARG A 311 -6.46 7.48 9.23
CA ARG A 311 -6.66 8.68 8.41
C ARG A 311 -5.94 8.55 7.08
N SER A 312 -6.72 8.50 6.01
CA SER A 312 -6.22 8.57 4.63
C SER A 312 -5.51 9.92 4.38
N GLY A 313 -4.30 9.90 3.82
CA GLY A 313 -3.57 11.11 3.40
C GLY A 313 -2.66 11.77 4.45
N LEU A 314 -2.60 11.31 5.71
CA LEU A 314 -1.81 11.98 6.75
C LEU A 314 -0.30 11.69 6.78
N PHE A 315 0.22 10.85 5.87
CA PHE A 315 1.67 10.65 5.76
C PHE A 315 2.43 11.97 5.52
N SER A 316 1.81 12.90 4.80
CA SER A 316 2.40 14.20 4.47
C SER A 316 2.52 15.13 5.69
N LEU A 317 1.67 15.00 6.74
CA LEU A 317 1.71 15.91 7.89
C LEU A 317 2.95 15.73 8.79
N GLN A 318 3.51 14.52 8.88
CA GLN A 318 4.74 14.32 9.66
C GLN A 318 5.96 15.01 9.04
N ILE A 319 5.96 15.18 7.70
CA ILE A 319 7.00 15.92 6.97
C ILE A 319 6.82 17.43 7.18
N VAL A 320 5.57 17.92 7.15
CA VAL A 320 5.26 19.35 7.32
C VAL A 320 5.45 19.83 8.77
N GLY A 321 5.19 18.97 9.76
CA GLY A 321 5.30 19.34 11.18
C GLY A 321 6.70 19.66 11.69
N LYS A 322 7.77 19.20 11.01
CA LYS A 322 9.16 19.57 11.33
C LYS A 322 9.60 20.89 10.65
N GLY A 323 8.93 21.33 9.60
CA GLY A 323 9.24 22.60 8.91
C GLY A 323 8.63 23.85 9.56
N ALA A 324 7.65 23.68 10.45
CA ALA A 324 6.91 24.79 11.07
C ALA A 324 7.35 25.13 12.51
N ARG A 325 8.46 24.55 12.99
CA ARG A 325 9.11 24.93 14.26
C ARG A 325 10.60 25.14 14.02
N GLY A 326 10.91 26.17 13.23
CA GLY A 326 12.23 26.81 13.16
C GLY A 326 12.09 28.23 13.66
#